data_AF-A0A7J9T7B7-F1
#
_entry.id   AF-A0A7J9T7B7-F1
#
_cell.length_a   1.000
_cell.length_b   1.000
_cell.length_c   1.000
_cell.angle_alpha   90.00
_cell.angle_beta   90.00
_cell.angle_gamma   90.00
#
_symmetry.space_group_name_H-M   'P 1'
#
loop_
_entity.id
_entity.type
_entity.pdbx_description
1 polymer ?
#
loop_
_entity_poly.entity_id
_entity_poly.type
_entity_poly.pdbx_seq_one_letter_code
_entity_poly.pdbx_strand_id
1 'polypeptide(L)'
;MEFVNKFNRNIRLTNERWKHITDTHPELQNLLNELGGALKEPEIVKNSVNNEDVVLFYRFYEHIYKGKYMCVVVKLNDELIITAYITDRIKRGEVVWKKN
;
A
#
# COMPACT_ATOMS: atom_id res chain seq x y z
N MET A 1 -6.60 -12.02 -5.68
CA MET A 1 -7.06 -11.50 -4.37
C MET A 1 -7.66 -10.12 -4.58
N GLU A 2 -8.60 -9.72 -3.74
CA GLU A 2 -9.29 -8.43 -3.85
C GLU A 2 -9.34 -7.76 -2.47
N PHE A 3 -9.20 -6.44 -2.45
CA PHE A 3 -9.20 -5.61 -1.27
C PHE A 3 -10.11 -4.40 -1.50
N VAL A 4 -10.68 -3.85 -0.43
CA VAL A 4 -11.41 -2.58 -0.50
C VAL A 4 -10.54 -1.50 0.11
N ASN A 5 -10.30 -0.42 -0.62
CA ASN A 5 -9.55 0.71 -0.09
C ASN A 5 -10.42 1.67 0.74
N LYS A 6 -9.79 2.66 1.38
CA LYS A 6 -10.45 3.68 2.20
C LYS A 6 -11.56 4.47 1.49
N PHE A 7 -11.51 4.53 0.16
CA PHE A 7 -12.48 5.25 -0.68
C PHE A 7 -13.53 4.31 -1.30
N ASN A 8 -13.70 3.10 -0.74
CA ASN A 8 -14.65 2.09 -1.18
C ASN A 8 -14.44 1.61 -2.63
N ARG A 9 -13.20 1.66 -3.14
CA ARG A 9 -12.84 1.06 -4.43
C ARG A 9 -12.31 -0.35 -4.25
N ASN A 10 -12.67 -1.24 -5.16
CA ASN A 10 -12.18 -2.61 -5.21
C ASN A 10 -10.81 -2.65 -5.89
N ILE A 11 -9.77 -2.91 -5.11
CA ILE A 11 -8.40 -3.00 -5.58
C ILE A 11 -8.01 -4.47 -5.71
N ARG A 12 -7.59 -4.85 -6.91
CA ARG A 12 -7.16 -6.20 -7.28
C ARG A 12 -5.68 -6.40 -7.00
N LEU A 13 -5.34 -7.60 -6.56
CA LEU A 13 -3.97 -8.11 -6.47
C LEU A 13 -3.93 -9.48 -7.16
N THR A 14 -3.29 -9.54 -8.32
CA THR A 14 -3.11 -10.80 -9.05
C THR A 14 -2.06 -11.67 -8.37
N ASN A 15 -2.15 -13.00 -8.56
CA ASN A 15 -1.17 -13.92 -7.98
C ASN A 15 0.24 -13.69 -8.53
N GLU A 16 0.35 -13.34 -9.82
CA GLU A 16 1.61 -12.95 -10.44
C GLU A 16 2.22 -11.71 -9.76
N ARG A 17 1.40 -10.68 -9.51
CA ARG A 17 1.87 -9.47 -8.80
C ARG A 17 2.23 -9.76 -7.36
N TRP A 18 1.45 -10.59 -6.67
CA TRP A 18 1.78 -11.01 -5.32
C TRP A 18 3.13 -11.73 -5.27
N LYS A 19 3.33 -12.69 -6.17
CA LYS A 19 4.61 -13.39 -6.30
C LYS A 19 5.77 -12.42 -6.54
N HIS A 20 5.62 -11.50 -7.50
CA HIS A 20 6.64 -10.48 -7.78
C HIS A 20 6.96 -9.60 -6.56
N ILE A 21 5.93 -9.19 -5.81
CA ILE A 21 6.10 -8.43 -4.57
C ILE A 21 6.88 -9.26 -3.55
N THR A 22 6.49 -10.51 -3.30
CA THR A 22 7.17 -11.36 -2.31
C THR A 22 8.56 -11.81 -2.75
N ASP A 23 8.84 -11.86 -4.05
CA ASP A 23 10.18 -12.18 -4.56
C ASP A 23 11.12 -10.96 -4.38
N THR A 24 10.59 -9.73 -4.54
CA THR A 24 11.35 -8.48 -4.37
C THR A 24 11.45 -8.03 -2.91
N HIS A 25 10.39 -8.29 -2.15
CA HIS A 25 10.21 -7.95 -0.74
C HIS A 25 9.76 -9.19 0.06
N PRO A 26 10.69 -10.13 0.35
CA PRO A 26 10.37 -11.36 1.05
C PRO A 26 9.73 -11.15 2.42
N GLU A 27 9.97 -10.01 3.06
CA GLU A 27 9.37 -9.64 4.35
C GLU A 27 7.84 -9.59 4.33
N LEU A 28 7.23 -9.42 3.15
CA LEU A 28 5.80 -9.31 2.97
C LEU A 28 5.05 -10.64 2.91
N GLN A 29 5.75 -11.78 2.77
CA GLN A 29 5.11 -13.09 2.56
C GLN A 29 4.01 -13.42 3.58
N ASN A 30 4.17 -12.98 4.83
CA ASN A 30 3.23 -13.21 5.92
C ASN A 30 2.45 -11.96 6.35
N LEU A 31 2.53 -10.86 5.58
CA LEU A 31 1.96 -9.55 5.91
C LEU A 31 0.81 -9.12 4.98
N LEU A 32 0.13 -10.09 4.37
CA LEU A 32 -0.99 -9.83 3.46
C LEU A 32 -2.16 -9.12 4.18
N ASN A 33 -2.38 -9.43 5.46
CA ASN A 33 -3.41 -8.79 6.27
C ASN A 33 -3.08 -7.30 6.51
N GLU A 34 -1.82 -6.99 6.78
CA GLU A 34 -1.31 -5.64 7.01
C GLU A 34 -1.33 -4.82 5.71
N LEU A 35 -1.04 -5.46 4.57
CA LEU A 35 -1.24 -4.85 3.25
C LEU A 35 -2.71 -4.47 3.04
N GLY A 36 -3.64 -5.39 3.28
CA GLY A 36 -5.08 -5.11 3.20
C GLY A 36 -5.53 -4.03 4.20
N GLY A 37 -4.97 -4.05 5.41
CA GLY A 37 -5.22 -3.04 6.44
C GLY A 37 -4.70 -1.66 6.06
N ALA A 38 -3.57 -1.56 5.36
CA ALA A 38 -3.05 -0.30 4.84
C ALA A 38 -3.95 0.29 3.75
N LEU A 39 -4.60 -0.54 2.93
CA LEU A 39 -5.59 -0.08 1.96
C LEU A 39 -6.90 0.38 2.63
N LYS A 40 -7.41 -0.41 3.59
CA LYS A 40 -8.73 -0.19 4.20
C LYS A 40 -8.73 0.97 5.21
N GLU A 41 -7.71 1.05 6.06
CA GLU A 41 -7.58 2.09 7.08
C GLU A 41 -6.17 2.70 7.09
N PRO A 42 -5.77 3.38 6.01
CA PRO A 42 -4.51 4.10 5.96
C PRO A 42 -4.47 5.16 7.07
N GLU A 43 -3.27 5.58 7.43
CA GLU A 43 -3.02 6.81 8.18
C GLU A 43 -2.77 7.98 7.24
N ILE A 44 -2.11 7.72 6.11
CA ILE A 44 -1.78 8.72 5.10
C ILE A 44 -1.98 8.11 3.72
N VAL A 45 -2.58 8.87 2.82
CA VAL A 45 -2.67 8.55 1.40
C VAL A 45 -2.05 9.69 0.60
N LYS A 46 -1.18 9.35 -0.35
CA LYS A 46 -0.43 10.32 -1.15
C LYS A 46 -0.51 10.02 -2.64
N ASN A 47 -0.52 11.06 -3.46
CA ASN A 47 -0.27 10.92 -4.88
C ASN A 47 1.23 10.70 -5.13
N SER A 48 1.54 9.86 -6.10
CA SER A 48 2.90 9.75 -6.62
C SER A 48 3.27 11.04 -7.34
N VAL A 49 4.47 11.55 -7.08
CA VAL A 49 4.99 12.75 -7.75
C VAL A 49 5.15 12.54 -9.26
N ASN A 50 5.43 11.31 -9.67
CA ASN A 50 5.78 10.98 -11.05
C ASN A 50 4.58 10.52 -11.88
N ASN A 51 3.44 10.21 -11.25
CA ASN A 51 2.28 9.65 -11.94
C ASN A 51 0.99 9.89 -11.13
N GLU A 52 0.10 10.72 -11.67
CA GLU A 52 -1.17 11.10 -11.03
C GLU A 52 -2.13 9.91 -10.86
N ASP A 53 -2.01 8.86 -11.68
CA ASP A 53 -2.81 7.65 -11.55
C ASP A 53 -2.31 6.71 -10.45
N VAL A 54 -1.20 7.03 -9.79
CA VAL A 54 -0.58 6.18 -8.77
C VAL A 54 -0.72 6.81 -7.40
N VAL A 55 -1.33 6.03 -6.50
CA VAL A 55 -1.58 6.43 -5.11
C VAL A 55 -0.87 5.48 -4.15
N LEU A 56 -0.30 6.06 -3.10
CA LEU A 56 0.44 5.37 -2.06
C LEU A 56 -0.36 5.42 -0.76
N PHE A 57 -0.68 4.25 -0.22
CA PHE A 57 -1.35 4.07 1.06
C PHE A 57 -0.31 3.71 2.12
N TYR A 58 -0.27 4.49 3.20
CA TYR A 58 0.63 4.27 4.32
C TYR A 58 -0.17 3.95 5.57
N ARG A 59 0.25 2.91 6.29
CA ARG A 59 -0.23 2.62 7.64
C ARG A 59 0.94 2.17 8.51
N PHE A 60 1.08 2.79 9.67
CA PHE A 60 2.05 2.36 10.67
C PHE A 60 1.56 1.10 11.39
N TYR A 61 2.50 0.20 11.66
CA TYR A 61 2.28 -1.00 12.45
C TYR A 61 3.41 -1.16 13.47
N GLU A 62 3.05 -1.15 14.75
CA GLU A 62 4.01 -1.30 15.86
C GLU A 62 4.73 -2.65 15.83
N HIS A 63 4.02 -3.72 15.45
CA HIS A 63 4.56 -5.08 15.43
C HIS A 63 5.49 -5.36 14.24
N ILE A 64 5.43 -4.57 13.17
CA ILE A 64 6.31 -4.71 12.01
C ILE A 64 7.66 -4.05 12.31
N TYR A 65 8.71 -4.86 12.45
CA TYR A 65 10.10 -4.40 12.64
C TYR A 65 10.26 -3.30 13.71
N LYS A 66 9.57 -3.45 14.84
CA LYS A 66 9.55 -2.48 15.96
C LYS A 66 9.03 -1.09 15.56
N GLY A 67 8.03 -1.04 14.70
CA GLY A 67 7.38 0.19 14.26
C GLY A 67 7.85 0.65 12.89
N LYS A 68 7.16 0.18 11.84
CA LYS A 68 7.37 0.62 10.45
C LYS A 68 6.06 0.86 9.74
N TYR A 69 6.14 1.55 8.61
CA TYR A 69 5.02 1.73 7.71
C TYR A 69 4.95 0.59 6.71
N MET A 70 3.74 0.05 6.54
CA MET A 70 3.35 -0.65 5.33
C MET A 70 3.01 0.40 4.27
N CYS A 71 3.69 0.36 3.13
CA CYS A 71 3.38 1.19 1.97
C CYS A 71 2.79 0.32 0.86
N VAL A 72 1.56 0.60 0.42
CA VAL A 72 0.92 -0.10 -0.69
C VAL A 72 0.71 0.87 -1.85
N VAL A 73 1.20 0.50 -3.02
CA VAL A 73 1.16 1.34 -4.23
C VAL A 73 0.10 0.80 -5.18
N VAL A 74 -0.88 1.64 -5.49
CA VAL A 74 -2.05 1.28 -6.31
C VAL A 74 -2.09 2.15 -7.56
N LYS A 75 -2.32 1.53 -8.71
CA LYS A 75 -2.71 2.23 -9.94
C LYS A 75 -4.23 2.34 -9.97
N LEU A 76 -4.76 3.56 -9.92
CA LEU A 76 -6.20 3.80 -9.79
C LEU A 76 -6.98 3.42 -11.05
N ASN A 77 -6.44 3.70 -12.25
CA ASN A 77 -7.14 3.41 -13.50
C ASN A 77 -7.35 1.92 -13.76
N ASP A 78 -6.41 1.09 -13.30
CA ASP A 78 -6.49 -0.37 -13.43
C ASP A 78 -7.01 -1.04 -12.13
N GLU A 79 -7.23 -0.24 -11.09
CA GLU A 79 -7.53 -0.67 -9.72
C GLU A 79 -6.62 -1.82 -9.24
N LEU A 80 -5.32 -1.70 -9.50
CA LEU A 80 -4.36 -2.79 -9.32
C LEU A 80 -3.25 -2.40 -8.35
N ILE A 81 -2.88 -3.30 -7.43
CA ILE A 81 -1.67 -3.15 -6.64
C ILE A 81 -0.45 -3.38 -7.53
N ILE A 82 0.40 -2.37 -7.65
CA ILE A 82 1.65 -2.43 -8.42
C ILE A 82 2.75 -3.07 -7.58
N THR A 83 2.90 -2.60 -6.34
CA THR A 83 3.89 -3.09 -5.38
C THR A 83 3.49 -2.73 -3.95
N ALA A 84 4.10 -3.39 -2.97
CA ALA A 84 4.05 -3.03 -1.56
C ALA A 84 5.43 -3.24 -0.93
N TYR A 85 5.76 -2.49 0.10
CA TYR A 85 7.03 -2.62 0.84
C TYR A 85 6.95 -2.01 2.23
N ILE A 86 7.85 -2.43 3.11
CA ILE A 86 8.00 -1.84 4.44
C ILE A 86 9.00 -0.68 4.40
N THR A 87 8.69 0.41 5.10
CA THR A 87 9.56 1.58 5.15
C THR A 87 9.48 2.32 6.47
N ASP A 88 10.55 3.02 6.82
CA ASP A 88 10.63 3.98 7.93
C ASP A 88 10.25 5.40 7.50
N ARG A 89 10.06 5.66 6.20
CA ARG A 89 9.87 7.00 5.62
C ARG A 89 8.64 7.05 4.73
N ILE A 90 7.84 8.09 4.91
CA ILE A 90 6.75 8.43 4.00
C ILE A 90 7.34 9.23 2.84
N LYS A 91 7.06 8.83 1.59
CA LYS A 91 7.59 9.53 0.41
C LYS A 91 7.08 10.97 0.33
N ARG A 92 7.86 11.85 -0.29
CA ARG A 92 7.42 13.21 -0.67
C ARG A 92 6.32 13.14 -1.73
N GLY A 93 5.52 14.19 -1.83
CA GLY A 93 4.34 14.26 -2.70
C GLY A 93 3.15 14.90 -2.01
N GLU A 94 2.10 15.15 -2.77
CA GLU A 94 0.83 15.70 -2.28
C GLU A 94 0.13 14.70 -1.36
N VAL A 95 -0.40 15.20 -0.25
CA VAL A 95 -1.23 14.40 0.67
C VAL A 95 -2.67 14.48 0.19
N VAL A 96 -3.20 13.37 -0.29
CA VAL A 96 -4.59 13.25 -0.74
C VAL A 96 -5.53 13.11 0.45
N TRP A 97 -5.07 12.38 1.47
CA TRP A 97 -5.85 12.15 2.67
C TRP A 97 -4.92 11.85 3.84
N LYS A 98 -5.31 12.28 5.04
CA LYS A 98 -4.62 11.97 6.29
C LYS A 98 -5.66 11.70 7.37
N LYS A 99 -5.40 10.69 8.20
CA LYS A 99 -6.20 10.38 9.37
C LYS A 99 -6.04 11.52 10.39
N ASN A 100 -7.16 12.10 10.81
CA ASN A 100 -7.22 13.07 11.90
C ASN A 100 -7.24 12.36 13.25
#